data_AF-Q7W064-F1
#
_entry.id   AF-Q7W064-F1
#
_cell.length_a   1.000
_cell.length_b   1.000
_cell.length_c   1.000
_cell.angle_alpha   90.00
_cell.angle_beta   90.00
_cell.angle_gamma   90.00
#
_symmetry.space_group_name_H-M   'P 1'
#
loop_
_entity.id
_entity.type
_entity.pdbx_description
1 polymer ?
#
loop_
_entity_poly.entity_id
_entity_poly.type
_entity_poly.pdbx_seq_one_letter_code
_entity_poly.pdbx_strand_id
1 'polypeptide(L)'
;MISLSVPGGNFYLAMALSLFCLSTLLTWAVTLAANRGARRWLAAHRRLGPALMVLLAVAGAIFPYQHFSQWRQAQREAREQTARRAVLEAARRVDGIDMPAGTELRLAEPGRLDSFQGADFPVPAHVAGLRVTRLVRHGAAPGGRQGWSVTLDGNQRIDGWLCSRGHQVELAVRDGTPAFAGCHLAAGNEIGGAAVPPGAWVAARQPGPWLLRTEGSDPLDVGRLPLLKVDMTLDDRRQVAGFEGLLARELTLGEMTYPTGTRVASAPAGLAQAQAGDLLFSPSRGRAARRGAGTEIVAGKSVLQAPDGTVRAVLANRDAGVLDFAAVRMAP
;
A
#
# COMPACT_ATOMS: atom_id res chain seq x y z
N MET A 1 6.69 4.91 0.35
CA MET A 1 7.90 4.07 0.28
C MET A 1 8.96 4.75 1.14
N ILE A 2 9.28 4.17 2.30
CA ILE A 2 10.42 4.64 3.09
C ILE A 2 11.64 4.02 2.42
N SER A 3 12.48 4.85 1.79
CA SER A 3 13.79 4.43 1.33
C SER A 3 14.59 4.05 2.56
N LEU A 4 14.61 2.77 2.91
CA LEU A 4 15.60 2.22 3.83
C LEU A 4 16.92 2.25 3.09
N SER A 5 17.62 3.38 3.17
CA SER A 5 19.03 3.45 2.83
C SER A 5 19.74 2.53 3.81
N VAL A 6 19.94 1.26 3.43
CA VAL A 6 20.82 0.36 4.18
C VAL A 6 22.17 1.06 4.21
N PRO A 7 22.68 1.45 5.39
CA PRO A 7 24.02 2.03 5.49
C PRO A 7 24.99 1.07 4.81
N GLY A 8 25.75 1.55 3.82
CA GLY A 8 26.67 0.68 3.07
C GLY A 8 27.59 -0.09 4.01
N GLY A 9 28.09 -1.26 3.59
CA GLY A 9 28.89 -2.17 4.44
C GLY A 9 30.06 -1.51 5.20
N ASN A 10 30.60 -0.40 4.67
CA ASN A 10 31.63 0.41 5.32
C ASN A 10 31.18 1.04 6.65
N PHE A 11 29.88 1.34 6.82
CA PHE A 11 29.32 1.90 8.05
C PHE A 11 29.43 0.91 9.21
N TYR A 12 29.04 -0.35 9.00
CA TYR A 12 29.09 -1.38 10.02
C TYR A 12 30.53 -1.77 10.38
N LEU A 13 31.44 -1.80 9.40
CA LEU A 13 32.87 -2.00 9.63
C LEU A 13 33.47 -0.88 10.50
N ALA A 14 33.12 0.38 10.21
CA ALA A 14 33.57 1.52 11.01
C ALA A 14 33.02 1.47 12.45
N MET A 15 31.76 1.06 12.63
CA MET A 15 31.16 0.88 13.96
C MET A 15 31.83 -0.25 14.76
N ALA A 16 32.08 -1.40 14.13
CA ALA A 16 32.78 -2.50 14.76
C ALA A 16 34.21 -2.10 15.17
N LEU A 17 34.96 -1.45 14.26
CA LEU A 17 36.30 -0.97 14.55
C LEU A 17 36.30 0.06 15.70
N SER A 18 35.35 0.99 15.71
CA SER A 18 35.19 1.97 16.79
C SER A 18 34.94 1.29 18.13
N LEU A 19 34.09 0.27 18.17
CA LEU A 19 33.83 -0.51 19.38
C LEU A 19 35.08 -1.24 19.88
N PHE A 20 35.86 -1.85 18.98
CA PHE A 20 37.13 -2.49 19.32
C PHE A 20 38.18 -1.49 19.84
N CYS A 21 38.28 -0.30 19.23
CA CYS A 21 39.18 0.75 19.72
C CYS A 21 38.76 1.24 21.11
N LEU A 22 37.46 1.44 21.34
CA LEU A 22 36.92 1.88 22.63
C LEU A 22 37.14 0.82 23.72
N SER A 23 36.88 -0.46 23.44
CA SER A 23 37.11 -1.54 24.41
C SER A 23 38.59 -1.70 24.75
N THR A 24 39.47 -1.57 23.76
CA THR A 24 40.93 -1.58 23.96
C THR A 24 41.38 -0.40 24.82
N LEU A 25 40.85 0.80 24.57
CA LEU A 25 41.14 2.01 25.35
C LEU A 25 40.69 1.86 26.80
N LEU A 26 39.48 1.36 27.05
CA LEU A 26 38.95 1.12 28.39
C LEU A 26 39.78 0.08 29.15
N THR A 27 40.20 -0.99 28.47
CA THR A 27 41.10 -2.00 29.05
C THR A 27 42.46 -1.39 29.42
N TRP A 28 43.00 -0.52 28.56
CA TRP A 28 44.22 0.23 28.85
C TRP A 28 44.07 1.19 30.04
N ALA A 29 42.93 1.88 30.16
CA ALA A 29 42.66 2.76 31.29
C ALA A 29 42.59 1.99 32.62
N VAL A 30 41.90 0.85 32.65
CA VAL A 30 41.81 -0.02 33.84
C VAL A 30 43.18 -0.58 34.22
N THR A 31 43.96 -1.06 33.24
CA THR A 31 45.30 -1.63 33.50
C THR A 31 46.29 -0.57 33.99
N LEU A 32 46.24 0.66 33.46
CA LEU A 32 47.05 1.78 33.96
C LEU A 32 46.67 2.20 35.39
N ALA A 33 45.36 2.17 35.71
CA ALA A 33 44.88 2.45 37.06
C ALA A 33 45.36 1.40 38.07
N ALA A 34 45.29 0.11 37.71
CA ALA A 34 45.61 -1.01 38.59
C ALA A 34 47.12 -1.29 38.71
N ASN A 35 47.91 -1.10 37.63
CA ASN A 35 49.29 -1.60 37.58
C ASN A 35 50.34 -0.47 37.57
N ARG A 36 51.27 -0.50 38.54
CA ARG A 36 52.42 0.44 38.59
C ARG A 36 53.43 0.20 37.47
N GLY A 37 53.56 -1.03 36.97
CA GLY A 37 54.46 -1.36 35.86
C GLY A 37 54.02 -0.72 34.54
N ALA A 38 52.72 -0.75 34.23
CA ALA A 38 52.15 -0.11 33.05
C ALA A 38 52.38 1.41 33.04
N ARG A 39 52.28 2.06 34.21
CA ARG A 39 52.58 3.49 34.37
C ARG A 39 54.06 3.82 34.12
N ARG A 40 54.99 2.97 34.56
CA ARG A 40 56.42 3.13 34.32
C ARG A 40 56.77 2.93 32.84
N TRP A 41 56.14 1.96 32.17
CA TRP A 41 56.30 1.77 30.72
C TRP A 41 55.82 2.99 29.92
N LEU A 42 54.67 3.56 30.30
CA LEU A 42 54.15 4.79 29.68
C LEU A 42 55.07 5.99 29.93
N ALA A 43 55.65 6.08 31.13
CA ALA A 43 56.65 7.10 31.46
C ALA A 43 57.98 6.92 30.71
N ALA A 44 58.32 5.70 30.29
CA ALA A 44 59.47 5.44 29.41
C ALA A 44 59.17 5.79 27.94
N HIS A 45 57.92 5.68 27.49
CA HIS A 45 57.47 5.95 26.12
C HIS A 45 56.58 7.20 26.02
N ARG A 46 57.07 8.34 26.54
CA ARG A 46 56.29 9.58 26.79
C ARG A 46 55.62 10.21 25.56
N ARG A 47 56.02 9.85 24.33
CA ARG A 47 55.40 10.35 23.09
C ARG A 47 54.46 9.33 22.44
N LEU A 48 54.88 8.06 22.38
CA LEU A 48 54.19 7.01 21.64
C LEU A 48 52.94 6.50 22.36
N GLY A 49 53.03 6.31 23.68
CA GLY A 49 51.89 5.88 24.50
C GLY A 49 50.69 6.83 24.47
N PRO A 50 50.86 8.13 24.78
CA PRO A 50 49.75 9.07 24.70
C PRO A 50 49.23 9.26 23.26
N ALA A 51 50.11 9.23 22.24
CA ALA A 51 49.67 9.31 20.84
C ALA A 51 48.76 8.13 20.45
N LEU A 52 49.09 6.91 20.88
CA LEU A 52 48.26 5.73 20.64
C LEU A 52 46.92 5.79 21.39
N MET A 53 46.92 6.27 22.64
CA MET A 53 45.68 6.47 23.41
C MET A 53 44.78 7.52 22.77
N VAL A 54 45.34 8.62 22.26
CA VAL A 54 44.60 9.64 21.53
C VAL A 54 44.00 9.06 20.25
N LEU A 55 44.77 8.27 19.49
CA LEU A 55 44.27 7.61 18.28
C LEU A 55 43.10 6.66 18.59
N LEU A 56 43.23 5.81 19.62
CA LEU A 56 42.16 4.91 20.06
C LEU A 56 40.94 5.67 20.56
N ALA A 57 41.12 6.80 21.25
CA ALA A 57 40.02 7.65 21.70
C ALA A 57 39.27 8.30 20.52
N VAL A 58 40.00 8.82 19.53
CA VAL A 58 39.39 9.42 18.33
C VAL A 58 38.62 8.37 17.53
N ALA A 59 39.22 7.20 17.28
CA ALA A 59 38.55 6.11 16.56
C ALA A 59 37.38 5.53 17.37
N GLY A 60 37.53 5.39 18.69
CA GLY A 60 36.51 4.86 19.59
C GLY A 60 35.35 5.82 19.91
N ALA A 61 35.52 7.12 19.67
CA ALA A 61 34.48 8.14 19.91
C ALA A 61 33.38 8.15 18.85
N ILE A 62 33.61 7.55 17.67
CA ILE A 62 32.66 7.55 16.55
C ILE A 62 31.35 6.84 16.95
N PHE A 63 31.44 5.66 17.55
CA PHE A 63 30.29 4.87 18.01
C PHE A 63 29.39 5.61 19.02
N PRO A 64 29.89 6.07 20.20
CA PRO A 64 29.05 6.76 21.17
C PRO A 64 28.53 8.10 20.64
N TYR A 65 29.28 8.81 19.80
CA TYR A 65 28.81 10.04 19.17
C TYR A 65 27.60 9.80 18.26
N GLN A 66 27.61 8.75 17.43
CA GLN A 66 26.49 8.41 16.57
C GLN A 66 25.24 7.98 17.36
N HIS A 67 25.41 7.13 18.37
CA HIS A 67 24.28 6.75 19.23
C HIS A 67 23.69 7.95 19.97
N PHE A 68 24.54 8.83 20.50
CA PHE A 68 24.09 10.04 21.18
C PHE A 68 23.41 11.03 20.23
N SER A 69 23.89 11.18 18.99
CA SER A 69 23.29 12.07 18.00
C SER A 69 21.91 11.56 17.55
N GLN A 70 21.77 10.26 17.30
CA GLN A 70 20.48 9.61 17.00
C GLN A 70 19.51 9.75 18.16
N TRP A 71 19.95 9.48 19.39
CA TRP A 71 19.12 9.67 20.58
C TRP A 71 18.66 11.12 20.75
N ARG A 72 19.56 12.10 20.57
CA ARG A 72 19.20 13.53 20.61
C ARG A 72 18.25 13.92 19.49
N GLN A 73 18.39 13.33 18.31
CA GLN A 73 17.46 13.55 17.20
C GLN A 73 16.08 12.98 17.53
N ALA A 74 16.01 11.73 17.99
CA ALA A 74 14.75 11.11 18.41
C ALA A 74 14.06 11.90 19.54
N GLN A 75 14.83 12.42 20.50
CA GLN A 75 14.31 13.29 21.55
C GLN A 75 13.76 14.62 21.01
N ARG A 76 14.42 15.23 20.02
CA ARG A 76 13.93 16.44 19.35
C ARG A 76 12.63 16.16 18.60
N GLU A 77 12.60 15.09 17.82
CA GLU A 77 11.42 14.66 17.08
C GLU A 77 10.24 14.35 18.02
N ALA A 78 10.48 13.66 19.15
CA ALA A 78 9.45 13.38 20.15
C ALA A 78 8.88 14.66 20.80
N ARG A 79 9.74 15.65 21.07
CA ARG A 79 9.31 16.96 21.60
C ARG A 79 8.50 17.74 20.56
N GLU A 80 8.95 17.75 19.31
CA GLU A 80 8.21 18.38 18.20
C GLU A 80 6.86 17.71 17.98
N GLN A 81 6.78 16.38 18.02
CA GLN A 81 5.53 15.64 17.91
C GLN A 81 4.57 15.96 19.06
N THR A 82 5.07 16.07 20.29
CA THR A 82 4.26 16.48 21.44
C THR A 82 3.74 17.91 21.28
N ALA A 83 4.59 18.84 20.82
CA ALA A 83 4.19 20.23 20.56
C ALA A 83 3.15 20.35 19.43
N ARG A 84 3.09 19.37 18.53
CA ARG A 84 2.09 19.26 17.46
C ARG A 84 0.82 18.52 17.89
N ARG A 85 0.70 18.06 19.14
CA ARG A 85 -0.55 17.50 19.66
C ARG A 85 -1.34 18.56 20.40
N ALA A 86 -2.64 18.59 20.16
CA ALA A 86 -3.58 19.43 20.90
C ALA A 86 -4.84 18.64 21.20
N VAL A 87 -5.48 18.90 22.34
CA VAL A 87 -6.79 18.34 22.68
C VAL A 87 -7.77 19.51 22.77
N LEU A 88 -8.95 19.36 22.18
CA LEU A 88 -9.97 20.39 22.24
C LEU A 88 -10.70 20.33 23.58
N GLU A 89 -10.54 21.35 24.42
CA GLU A 89 -11.25 21.44 25.72
C GLU A 89 -12.77 21.60 25.56
N ALA A 90 -13.21 22.25 24.49
CA ALA A 90 -14.62 22.49 24.21
C ALA A 90 -14.95 22.17 22.74
N ALA A 91 -16.21 21.81 22.50
CA ALA A 91 -16.70 21.60 21.14
C ALA A 91 -16.56 22.90 20.34
N ARG A 92 -15.96 22.82 19.16
CA ARG A 92 -15.73 23.98 18.30
C ARG A 92 -15.56 23.57 16.84
N ARG A 93 -15.81 24.53 15.95
CA ARG A 93 -15.49 24.39 14.53
C ARG A 93 -14.01 24.66 14.30
N VAL A 94 -13.31 23.73 13.66
CA VAL A 94 -11.90 23.87 13.23
C VAL A 94 -11.82 23.56 11.74
N ASP A 95 -11.35 24.53 10.97
CA ASP A 95 -11.24 24.44 9.50
C ASP A 95 -12.49 23.85 8.82
N GLY A 96 -13.65 24.40 9.17
CA GLY A 96 -14.93 24.00 8.59
C GLY A 96 -15.55 22.72 9.17
N ILE A 97 -14.88 22.01 10.08
CA ILE A 97 -15.38 20.77 10.69
C ILE A 97 -15.83 21.04 12.13
N ASP A 98 -17.06 20.67 12.47
CA ASP A 98 -17.57 20.76 13.83
C ASP A 98 -17.03 19.59 14.65
N MET A 99 -16.16 19.89 15.62
CA MET A 99 -15.44 18.88 16.42
C MET A 99 -15.95 18.88 17.86
N PRO A 100 -16.22 17.70 18.45
CA PRO A 100 -16.62 17.61 19.85
C PRO A 100 -15.45 17.92 20.81
N ALA A 101 -15.78 18.25 22.06
CA ALA A 101 -14.79 18.32 23.13
C ALA A 101 -14.08 16.96 23.29
N GLY A 102 -12.81 17.00 23.66
CA GLY A 102 -11.92 15.84 23.76
C GLY A 102 -11.34 15.36 22.43
N THR A 103 -11.59 16.04 21.30
CA THR A 103 -10.96 15.70 20.01
C THR A 103 -9.45 15.86 20.11
N GLU A 104 -8.71 14.80 19.81
CA GLU A 104 -7.25 14.83 19.73
C GLU A 104 -6.82 15.23 18.32
N LEU A 105 -6.04 16.30 18.23
CA LEU A 105 -5.54 16.86 16.99
C LEU A 105 -4.04 16.61 16.85
N ARG A 106 -3.63 16.25 15.64
CA ARG A 106 -2.23 16.28 15.18
C ARG A 106 -2.07 17.45 14.21
N LEU A 107 -1.29 18.44 14.60
CA LEU A 107 -1.08 19.70 13.91
C LEU A 107 0.14 19.68 12.99
N ALA A 108 0.08 20.40 11.87
CA ALA A 108 1.26 20.70 11.08
C ALA A 108 2.13 21.77 11.77
N GLU A 109 1.46 22.82 12.27
CA GLU A 109 2.06 23.95 12.97
C GLU A 109 1.65 23.91 14.46
N PRO A 110 2.62 23.85 15.39
CA PRO A 110 2.33 23.85 16.83
C PRO A 110 1.42 25.01 17.26
N GLY A 111 0.39 24.70 18.07
CA GLY A 111 -0.56 25.68 18.60
C GLY A 111 -1.58 26.24 17.60
N ARG A 112 -1.41 25.99 16.29
CA ARG A 112 -2.29 26.49 15.24
C ARG A 112 -3.31 25.42 14.83
N LEU A 113 -4.52 25.51 15.38
CA LEU A 113 -5.55 24.47 15.24
C LEU A 113 -6.02 24.25 13.79
N ASP A 114 -6.11 25.28 12.97
CA ASP A 114 -6.48 25.20 11.55
C ASP A 114 -5.45 24.44 10.70
N SER A 115 -4.23 24.23 11.22
CA SER A 115 -3.17 23.47 10.53
C SER A 115 -3.25 21.95 10.74
N PHE A 116 -4.34 21.42 11.30
CA PHE A 116 -4.42 20.02 11.64
C PHE A 116 -4.30 19.09 10.42
N GLN A 117 -3.53 18.02 10.59
CA GLN A 117 -3.34 16.92 9.64
C GLN A 117 -4.03 15.64 10.09
N GLY A 118 -4.43 15.55 11.36
CA GLY A 118 -5.16 14.42 11.89
C GLY A 118 -6.09 14.86 13.01
N ALA A 119 -7.25 14.20 13.09
CA ALA A 119 -8.21 14.35 14.16
C ALA A 119 -8.74 12.97 14.56
N ASP A 120 -8.66 12.66 15.84
CA ASP A 120 -9.26 11.48 16.47
C ASP A 120 -10.42 11.95 17.35
N PHE A 121 -11.64 11.56 17.00
CA PHE A 121 -12.86 12.06 17.63
C PHE A 121 -13.30 11.10 18.76
N PRO A 122 -13.50 11.59 20.00
CA PRO A 122 -13.94 10.74 21.12
C PRO A 122 -15.40 10.28 20.96
N VAL A 123 -16.20 11.06 20.24
CA VAL A 123 -17.57 10.74 19.82
C VAL A 123 -17.63 10.96 18.31
N PRO A 124 -18.34 10.11 17.54
CA PRO A 124 -18.40 10.26 16.08
C PRO A 124 -18.80 11.66 15.63
N ALA A 125 -17.99 12.25 14.75
CA ALA A 125 -18.20 13.57 14.17
C ALA A 125 -18.67 13.46 12.71
N HIS A 126 -19.24 14.54 12.17
CA HIS A 126 -19.63 14.62 10.77
C HIS A 126 -18.53 15.28 9.93
N VAL A 127 -18.00 14.56 8.96
CA VAL A 127 -16.99 15.06 8.01
C VAL A 127 -17.45 14.75 6.60
N ALA A 128 -17.60 15.77 5.75
CA ALA A 128 -18.09 15.61 4.37
C ALA A 128 -19.42 14.82 4.28
N GLY A 129 -20.31 15.01 5.26
CA GLY A 129 -21.58 14.28 5.35
C GLY A 129 -21.48 12.86 5.93
N LEU A 130 -20.27 12.37 6.25
CA LEU A 130 -20.00 11.03 6.78
C LEU A 130 -19.87 11.06 8.30
N ARG A 131 -20.37 10.02 8.99
CA ARG A 131 -20.09 9.82 10.42
C ARG A 131 -18.76 9.10 10.62
N VAL A 132 -17.80 9.76 11.24
CA VAL A 132 -16.42 9.30 11.32
C VAL A 132 -15.87 9.38 12.74
N THR A 133 -14.96 8.47 13.06
CA THR A 133 -14.21 8.44 14.34
C THR A 133 -12.80 8.98 14.18
N ARG A 134 -12.28 9.02 12.94
CA ARG A 134 -10.96 9.56 12.63
C ARG A 134 -10.93 10.24 11.27
N LEU A 135 -10.17 11.31 11.17
CA LEU A 135 -9.84 12.00 9.92
C LEU A 135 -8.32 12.18 9.85
N VAL A 136 -7.74 11.89 8.69
CA VAL A 136 -6.34 12.18 8.35
C VAL A 136 -6.31 12.95 7.04
N ARG A 137 -5.57 14.05 7.02
CA ARG A 137 -5.37 14.89 5.84
C ARG A 137 -3.96 14.70 5.33
N HIS A 138 -3.84 14.31 4.07
CA HIS A 138 -2.58 14.16 3.38
C HIS A 138 -2.32 15.43 2.58
N GLY A 139 -1.14 16.03 2.80
CA GLY A 139 -0.70 17.17 2.02
C GLY A 139 -0.45 16.79 0.56
N ALA A 140 -0.62 17.75 -0.34
CA ALA A 140 -0.14 17.59 -1.71
C ALA A 140 1.39 17.47 -1.69
N ALA A 141 1.94 16.37 -2.22
CA ALA A 141 3.31 16.40 -2.73
C ALA A 141 3.44 17.51 -3.79
N PRO A 142 4.64 17.99 -4.16
CA PRO A 142 4.77 18.91 -5.29
C PRO A 142 4.11 18.32 -6.56
N GLY A 143 3.05 18.95 -7.07
CA GLY A 143 2.21 18.43 -8.18
C GLY A 143 1.14 17.40 -7.79
N GLY A 144 0.99 17.10 -6.50
CA GLY A 144 0.02 16.14 -5.96
C GLY A 144 -1.33 16.76 -5.62
N ARG A 145 -2.34 15.91 -5.48
CA ARG A 145 -3.70 16.29 -5.06
C ARG A 145 -3.82 16.13 -3.55
N GLN A 146 -4.44 17.08 -2.87
CA GLN A 146 -4.75 16.94 -1.45
C GLN A 146 -5.81 15.84 -1.28
N GLY A 147 -5.65 14.99 -0.27
CA GLY A 147 -6.53 13.85 -0.03
C GLY A 147 -6.80 13.65 1.45
N TRP A 148 -7.98 13.18 1.79
CA TRP A 148 -8.37 12.88 3.17
C TRP A 148 -8.68 11.38 3.29
N SER A 149 -8.19 10.74 4.34
CA SER A 149 -8.59 9.39 4.74
C SER A 149 -9.46 9.50 5.99
N VAL A 150 -10.64 8.89 5.98
CA VAL A 150 -11.56 8.90 7.13
C VAL A 150 -11.87 7.48 7.60
N THR A 151 -11.99 7.29 8.92
CA THR A 151 -12.44 6.03 9.52
C THR A 151 -13.90 6.17 9.91
N LEU A 152 -14.75 5.28 9.42
CA LEU A 152 -16.19 5.32 9.65
C LEU A 152 -16.54 4.81 11.06
N ASP A 153 -17.58 5.38 11.65
CA ASP A 153 -18.18 4.89 12.90
C ASP A 153 -18.86 3.51 12.73
N GLY A 154 -19.55 3.35 11.60
CA GLY A 154 -20.18 2.11 11.16
C GLY A 154 -20.21 2.02 9.64
N ASN A 155 -20.64 0.86 9.12
CA ASN A 155 -20.82 0.69 7.67
C ASN A 155 -21.82 1.74 7.18
N GLN A 156 -21.46 2.48 6.13
CA GLN A 156 -22.25 3.60 5.62
C GLN A 156 -22.33 3.55 4.11
N ARG A 157 -23.48 3.99 3.58
CA ARG A 157 -23.68 4.08 2.13
C ARG A 157 -23.14 5.43 1.65
N ILE A 158 -22.10 5.40 0.83
CA ILE A 158 -21.38 6.56 0.32
C ILE A 158 -21.35 6.46 -1.19
N ASP A 159 -21.88 7.48 -1.85
CA ASP A 159 -22.07 7.49 -3.31
C ASP A 159 -22.71 6.18 -3.80
N GLY A 160 -23.73 5.71 -3.07
CA GLY A 160 -24.48 4.46 -3.31
C GLY A 160 -23.73 3.14 -3.11
N TRP A 161 -22.47 3.15 -2.66
CA TRP A 161 -21.72 1.96 -2.24
C TRP A 161 -21.79 1.79 -0.73
N LEU A 162 -22.07 0.58 -0.23
CA LEU A 162 -21.98 0.31 1.21
C LEU A 162 -20.51 0.06 1.58
N CYS A 163 -19.86 1.08 2.13
CA CYS A 163 -18.47 1.03 2.57
C CYS A 163 -18.35 0.40 3.96
N SER A 164 -17.30 -0.38 4.16
CA SER A 164 -16.97 -1.05 5.41
C SER A 164 -16.33 -0.10 6.41
N ARG A 165 -16.70 -0.21 7.69
CA ARG A 165 -16.02 0.46 8.80
C ARG A 165 -14.62 -0.08 9.09
N GLY A 166 -14.29 -1.27 8.59
CA GLY A 166 -13.02 -1.94 8.87
C GLY A 166 -11.81 -1.31 8.18
N HIS A 167 -12.03 -0.43 7.20
CA HIS A 167 -10.98 0.25 6.44
C HIS A 167 -11.30 1.73 6.29
N GLN A 168 -10.27 2.51 5.95
CA GLN A 168 -10.44 3.94 5.71
C GLN A 168 -11.14 4.17 4.35
N VAL A 169 -11.97 5.21 4.32
CA VAL A 169 -12.54 5.76 3.09
C VAL A 169 -11.62 6.89 2.63
N GLU A 170 -11.26 6.86 1.36
CA GLU A 170 -10.44 7.86 0.71
C GLU A 170 -11.32 8.92 0.04
N LEU A 171 -11.00 10.18 0.29
CA LEU A 171 -11.64 11.35 -0.29
C LEU A 171 -10.57 12.17 -1.03
N ALA A 172 -10.87 12.52 -2.28
CA ALA A 172 -10.04 13.46 -3.04
C ALA A 172 -10.55 14.88 -2.80
N VAL A 173 -9.65 15.81 -2.46
CA VAL A 173 -10.01 17.21 -2.29
C VAL A 173 -9.77 17.96 -3.60
N ARG A 174 -10.81 18.65 -4.08
CA ARG A 174 -10.79 19.53 -5.26
C ARG A 174 -11.31 20.89 -4.83
N ASP A 175 -10.51 21.94 -5.00
CA ASP A 175 -10.93 23.31 -4.68
C ASP A 175 -11.50 23.43 -3.26
N GLY A 176 -10.85 22.76 -2.30
CA GLY A 176 -11.29 22.71 -0.89
C GLY A 176 -12.48 21.78 -0.60
N THR A 177 -13.10 21.19 -1.62
CA THR A 177 -14.26 20.30 -1.46
C THR A 177 -13.82 18.83 -1.49
N PRO A 178 -14.06 18.05 -0.42
CA PRO A 178 -13.81 16.63 -0.39
C PRO A 178 -14.88 15.88 -1.19
N ALA A 179 -14.46 15.01 -2.10
CA ALA A 179 -15.32 14.11 -2.87
C ALA A 179 -14.86 12.67 -2.69
N PHE A 180 -15.80 11.72 -2.83
CA PHE A 180 -15.49 10.30 -2.73
C PHE A 180 -14.40 9.89 -3.75
N ALA A 181 -13.38 9.17 -3.28
CA ALA A 181 -12.32 8.63 -4.12
C ALA A 181 -12.24 7.10 -4.05
N GLY A 182 -12.49 6.49 -2.90
CA GLY A 182 -12.60 5.03 -2.80
C GLY A 182 -12.87 4.49 -1.40
N CYS A 183 -13.31 3.24 -1.31
CA CYS A 183 -13.48 2.51 -0.05
C CYS A 183 -13.43 1.00 -0.25
N HIS A 184 -13.14 0.26 0.82
CA HIS A 184 -13.45 -1.17 0.86
C HIS A 184 -14.93 -1.37 1.15
N LEU A 185 -15.55 -2.29 0.42
CA LEU A 185 -16.97 -2.60 0.48
C LEU A 185 -17.29 -3.51 1.66
N ALA A 186 -18.42 -3.26 2.31
CA ALA A 186 -19.03 -4.22 3.21
C ALA A 186 -19.86 -5.26 2.43
N ALA A 187 -20.37 -6.28 3.12
CA ALA A 187 -21.34 -7.21 2.56
C ALA A 187 -22.67 -6.49 2.23
N GLY A 188 -23.34 -6.90 1.14
CA GLY A 188 -24.62 -6.33 0.69
C GLY A 188 -24.54 -5.35 -0.48
N ASN A 189 -23.40 -5.33 -1.20
CA ASN A 189 -23.28 -4.67 -2.49
C ASN A 189 -23.54 -5.68 -3.62
N GLU A 190 -24.12 -5.22 -4.73
CA GLU A 190 -24.43 -6.07 -5.89
C GLU A 190 -24.08 -5.36 -7.20
N ILE A 191 -23.66 -6.14 -8.20
CA ILE A 191 -23.38 -5.69 -9.57
C ILE A 191 -23.97 -6.70 -10.53
N GLY A 192 -24.83 -6.24 -11.45
CA GLY A 192 -25.49 -7.13 -12.42
C GLY A 192 -26.28 -8.28 -11.77
N GLY A 193 -26.78 -8.08 -10.55
CA GLY A 193 -27.49 -9.10 -9.75
C GLY A 193 -26.58 -10.10 -9.03
N ALA A 194 -25.26 -9.99 -9.14
CA ALA A 194 -24.31 -10.80 -8.39
C ALA A 194 -23.83 -10.05 -7.13
N ALA A 195 -23.76 -10.77 -6.01
CA ALA A 195 -23.23 -10.23 -4.77
C ALA A 195 -21.72 -9.95 -4.90
N VAL A 196 -21.31 -8.74 -4.54
CA VAL A 196 -19.90 -8.36 -4.48
C VAL A 196 -19.31 -8.88 -3.17
N PRO A 197 -18.18 -9.63 -3.21
CA PRO A 197 -17.53 -10.10 -2.00
C PRO A 197 -17.16 -8.96 -1.06
N PRO A 198 -17.36 -9.10 0.28
CA PRO A 198 -16.92 -8.11 1.24
C PRO A 198 -15.40 -7.93 1.17
N GLY A 199 -14.92 -6.72 1.43
CA GLY A 199 -13.50 -6.37 1.31
C GLY A 199 -13.05 -6.00 -0.11
N ALA A 200 -13.90 -6.18 -1.13
CA ALA A 200 -13.64 -5.61 -2.46
C ALA A 200 -13.40 -4.11 -2.38
N TRP A 201 -12.45 -3.59 -3.17
CA TRP A 201 -12.13 -2.17 -3.21
C TRP A 201 -12.85 -1.50 -4.37
N VAL A 202 -13.54 -0.40 -4.11
CA VAL A 202 -14.11 0.46 -5.15
C VAL A 202 -13.42 1.82 -5.14
N ALA A 203 -13.13 2.36 -6.32
CA ALA A 203 -12.60 3.70 -6.48
C ALA A 203 -13.30 4.46 -7.60
N ALA A 204 -13.52 5.75 -7.39
CA ALA A 204 -14.02 6.66 -8.41
C ALA A 204 -12.84 7.31 -9.14
N ARG A 205 -12.71 7.09 -10.45
CA ARG A 205 -11.74 7.81 -11.27
C ARG A 205 -12.41 9.07 -11.81
N GLN A 206 -12.35 10.18 -11.10
CA GLN A 206 -13.04 11.41 -11.55
C GLN A 206 -12.15 12.32 -12.43
N PRO A 207 -12.61 12.78 -13.62
CA PRO A 207 -13.73 12.24 -14.38
C PRO A 207 -13.38 10.88 -15.01
N GLY A 208 -14.37 9.99 -15.15
CA GLY A 208 -14.14 8.65 -15.65
C GLY A 208 -14.83 7.53 -14.85
N PRO A 209 -14.57 6.28 -15.24
CA PRO A 209 -15.30 5.12 -14.76
C PRO A 209 -14.97 4.78 -13.31
N TRP A 210 -15.86 4.03 -12.69
CA TRP A 210 -15.59 3.37 -11.43
C TRP A 210 -14.65 2.18 -11.65
N LEU A 211 -13.76 1.96 -10.71
CA LEU A 211 -12.90 0.79 -10.66
C LEU A 211 -13.31 -0.07 -9.49
N LEU A 212 -13.51 -1.36 -9.72
CA LEU A 212 -13.78 -2.34 -8.68
C LEU A 212 -12.74 -3.45 -8.74
N ARG A 213 -12.20 -3.80 -7.58
CA ARG A 213 -11.19 -4.82 -7.40
C ARG A 213 -11.59 -5.81 -6.34
N THR A 214 -11.49 -7.10 -6.64
CA THR A 214 -11.56 -8.15 -5.61
C THR A 214 -10.17 -8.71 -5.36
N GLU A 215 -9.76 -8.87 -4.11
CA GLU A 215 -8.43 -9.43 -3.76
C GLU A 215 -8.54 -10.77 -3.01
N GLY A 216 -9.75 -11.17 -2.60
CA GLY A 216 -10.02 -12.36 -1.81
C GLY A 216 -10.10 -13.66 -2.60
N SER A 217 -10.39 -14.74 -1.87
CA SER A 217 -10.64 -16.09 -2.42
C SER A 217 -12.10 -16.37 -2.75
N ASP A 218 -13.01 -15.45 -2.40
CA ASP A 218 -14.42 -15.56 -2.73
C ASP A 218 -14.66 -15.11 -4.17
N PRO A 219 -15.30 -15.93 -5.01
CA PRO A 219 -15.56 -15.57 -6.40
C PRO A 219 -16.67 -14.52 -6.52
N LEU A 220 -16.52 -13.63 -7.49
CA LEU A 220 -17.56 -12.76 -8.00
C LEU A 220 -18.09 -13.35 -9.31
N ASP A 221 -19.41 -13.57 -9.39
CA ASP A 221 -20.05 -14.02 -10.62
C ASP A 221 -20.23 -12.85 -11.60
N VAL A 222 -19.56 -12.88 -12.75
CA VAL A 222 -19.69 -11.88 -13.81
C VAL A 222 -20.25 -12.56 -15.05
N GLY A 223 -21.52 -12.33 -15.39
CA GLY A 223 -22.12 -12.96 -16.57
C GLY A 223 -22.11 -14.50 -16.55
N ARG A 224 -22.33 -15.10 -15.37
CA ARG A 224 -22.20 -16.56 -15.08
C ARG A 224 -20.76 -17.09 -15.09
N LEU A 225 -19.76 -16.21 -15.08
CA LEU A 225 -18.35 -16.56 -14.91
C LEU A 225 -17.97 -16.40 -13.44
N PRO A 226 -17.67 -17.49 -12.71
CA PRO A 226 -17.19 -17.38 -11.33
C PRO A 226 -15.72 -16.94 -11.35
N LEU A 227 -15.44 -15.68 -11.02
CA LEU A 227 -14.12 -15.08 -11.16
C LEU A 227 -13.49 -14.69 -9.82
N LEU A 228 -12.20 -14.98 -9.66
CA LEU A 228 -11.32 -14.50 -8.61
C LEU A 228 -10.49 -13.33 -9.13
N LYS A 229 -10.00 -12.50 -8.19
CA LYS A 229 -9.07 -11.39 -8.49
C LYS A 229 -9.57 -10.50 -9.64
N VAL A 230 -10.83 -10.09 -9.53
CA VAL A 230 -11.51 -9.35 -10.57
C VAL A 230 -11.07 -7.90 -10.54
N ASP A 231 -10.56 -7.40 -11.66
CA ASP A 231 -10.39 -5.99 -11.96
C ASP A 231 -11.50 -5.58 -12.94
N MET A 232 -12.39 -4.66 -12.54
CA MET A 232 -13.57 -4.30 -13.31
C MET A 232 -13.71 -2.78 -13.44
N THR A 233 -14.07 -2.32 -14.63
CA THR A 233 -14.50 -0.95 -14.88
C THR A 233 -16.03 -0.91 -14.95
N LEU A 234 -16.62 0.05 -14.25
CA LEU A 234 -18.05 0.33 -14.36
C LEU A 234 -18.26 1.73 -14.92
N ASP A 235 -19.31 1.89 -15.73
CA ASP A 235 -19.74 3.19 -16.21
C ASP A 235 -20.41 4.02 -15.09
N ASP A 236 -20.83 5.24 -15.42
CA ASP A 236 -21.51 6.14 -14.48
C ASP A 236 -22.85 5.58 -13.96
N ARG A 237 -23.46 4.62 -14.69
CA ARG A 237 -24.68 3.91 -14.30
C ARG A 237 -24.37 2.59 -13.57
N ARG A 238 -23.11 2.35 -13.21
CA ARG A 238 -22.59 1.15 -12.55
C ARG A 238 -22.81 -0.14 -13.36
N GLN A 239 -22.92 -0.01 -14.66
CA GLN A 239 -22.94 -1.14 -15.58
C GLN A 239 -21.50 -1.55 -15.88
N VAL A 240 -21.30 -2.86 -16.06
CA VAL A 240 -19.99 -3.43 -16.38
C VAL A 240 -19.57 -2.94 -17.77
N ALA A 241 -18.51 -2.13 -17.82
CA ALA A 241 -17.93 -1.64 -19.08
C ALA A 241 -16.81 -2.56 -19.57
N GLY A 242 -16.09 -3.19 -18.64
CA GLY A 242 -15.05 -4.17 -18.93
C GLY A 242 -14.58 -4.84 -17.65
N PHE A 243 -14.00 -6.03 -17.77
CA PHE A 243 -13.40 -6.72 -16.64
C PHE A 243 -12.25 -7.63 -17.08
N GLU A 244 -11.44 -7.99 -16.11
CA GLU A 244 -10.45 -9.06 -16.15
C GLU A 244 -10.54 -9.84 -14.83
N GLY A 245 -10.34 -11.14 -14.86
CA GLY A 245 -10.29 -11.98 -13.67
C GLY A 245 -9.77 -13.38 -13.98
N LEU A 246 -9.78 -14.26 -12.98
CA LEU A 246 -9.34 -15.65 -13.09
C LEU A 246 -10.51 -16.59 -12.78
N LEU A 247 -10.74 -17.61 -13.60
CA LEU A 247 -11.77 -18.61 -13.31
C LEU A 247 -11.51 -19.29 -11.95
N ALA A 248 -12.51 -19.26 -11.08
CA ALA A 248 -12.45 -19.90 -9.75
C ALA A 248 -12.54 -21.42 -9.81
N ARG A 249 -13.15 -21.94 -10.88
CA ARG A 249 -13.36 -23.37 -11.15
C ARG A 249 -13.29 -23.65 -12.65
N GLU A 250 -13.22 -24.92 -13.01
CA GLU A 250 -13.35 -25.33 -14.41
C GLU A 250 -14.69 -24.84 -15.00
N LEU A 251 -14.65 -24.36 -16.24
CA LEU A 251 -15.80 -23.84 -16.96
C LEU A 251 -15.89 -24.49 -18.34
N THR A 252 -17.03 -25.09 -18.64
CA THR A 252 -17.38 -25.49 -20.01
C THR A 252 -18.27 -24.42 -20.63
N LEU A 253 -17.85 -23.92 -21.80
CA LEU A 253 -18.57 -22.91 -22.56
C LEU A 253 -18.53 -23.29 -24.04
N GLY A 254 -19.69 -23.70 -24.58
CA GLY A 254 -19.77 -24.28 -25.92
C GLY A 254 -18.92 -25.56 -26.03
N GLU A 255 -18.07 -25.63 -27.05
CA GLU A 255 -17.12 -26.74 -27.28
C GLU A 255 -15.82 -26.65 -26.44
N MET A 256 -15.66 -25.56 -25.67
CA MET A 256 -14.45 -25.27 -24.92
C MET A 256 -14.60 -25.68 -23.45
N THR A 257 -13.58 -26.30 -22.89
CA THR A 257 -13.43 -26.53 -21.44
C THR A 257 -12.17 -25.83 -20.95
N TYR A 258 -12.34 -24.89 -20.03
CA TYR A 258 -11.28 -24.06 -19.47
C TYR A 258 -10.97 -24.49 -18.04
N PRO A 259 -9.70 -24.80 -17.70
CA PRO A 259 -9.34 -25.15 -16.35
C PRO A 259 -9.45 -23.94 -15.41
N THR A 260 -9.55 -24.21 -14.11
CA THR A 260 -9.41 -23.19 -13.05
C THR A 260 -8.17 -22.32 -13.28
N GLY A 261 -8.22 -21.04 -12.91
CA GLY A 261 -7.11 -20.10 -13.05
C GLY A 261 -6.88 -19.59 -14.47
N THR A 262 -7.69 -20.01 -15.46
CA THR A 262 -7.71 -19.38 -16.78
C THR A 262 -8.08 -17.91 -16.63
N ARG A 263 -7.30 -17.02 -17.22
CA ARG A 263 -7.61 -15.59 -17.24
C ARG A 263 -8.76 -15.34 -18.20
N VAL A 264 -9.74 -14.57 -17.76
CA VAL A 264 -10.89 -14.17 -18.57
C VAL A 264 -10.98 -12.67 -18.56
N ALA A 265 -11.12 -12.06 -19.72
CA ALA A 265 -11.30 -10.62 -19.86
C ALA A 265 -12.38 -10.30 -20.90
N SER A 266 -12.98 -9.12 -20.79
CA SER A 266 -13.75 -8.55 -21.90
C SER A 266 -12.83 -8.35 -23.11
N ALA A 267 -13.28 -8.71 -24.30
CA ALA A 267 -12.48 -8.54 -25.50
C ALA A 267 -12.14 -7.04 -25.71
N PRO A 268 -10.86 -6.69 -25.95
CA PRO A 268 -10.46 -5.29 -26.17
C PRO A 268 -11.20 -4.67 -27.36
N ALA A 269 -11.59 -3.40 -27.22
CA ALA A 269 -12.14 -2.63 -28.33
C ALA A 269 -11.11 -2.55 -29.47
N GLY A 270 -11.52 -2.95 -30.67
CA GLY A 270 -10.66 -2.95 -31.86
C GLY A 270 -9.86 -4.23 -32.09
N LEU A 271 -10.01 -5.26 -31.25
CA LEU A 271 -9.46 -6.59 -31.56
C LEU A 271 -10.12 -7.15 -32.83
N ALA A 272 -9.31 -7.58 -33.79
CA ALA A 272 -9.82 -8.14 -35.04
C ALA A 272 -10.72 -9.36 -34.75
N GLN A 273 -11.86 -9.46 -35.44
CA GLN A 273 -12.87 -10.51 -35.28
C GLN A 273 -13.68 -10.48 -33.98
N ALA A 274 -13.38 -9.55 -33.04
CA ALA A 274 -14.16 -9.39 -31.83
C ALA A 274 -15.44 -8.58 -32.08
N GLN A 275 -16.52 -9.04 -31.46
CA GLN A 275 -17.80 -8.34 -31.38
C GLN A 275 -18.00 -7.78 -29.97
N ALA A 276 -18.91 -6.82 -29.83
CA ALA A 276 -19.27 -6.27 -28.53
C ALA A 276 -19.81 -7.39 -27.61
N GLY A 277 -19.23 -7.50 -26.42
CA GLY A 277 -19.59 -8.54 -25.44
C GLY A 277 -18.81 -9.85 -25.59
N ASP A 278 -17.98 -10.00 -26.62
CA ASP A 278 -17.08 -11.15 -26.70
C ASP A 278 -16.08 -11.17 -25.54
N LEU A 279 -15.63 -12.37 -25.20
CA LEU A 279 -14.75 -12.67 -24.09
C LEU A 279 -13.44 -13.26 -24.60
N LEU A 280 -12.37 -12.99 -23.87
CA LEU A 280 -11.06 -13.54 -24.13
C LEU A 280 -10.65 -14.48 -23.00
N PHE A 281 -10.37 -15.74 -23.34
CA PHE A 281 -9.93 -16.76 -22.39
C PHE A 281 -8.46 -17.11 -22.65
N SER A 282 -7.59 -16.90 -21.66
CA SER A 282 -6.15 -17.11 -21.76
C SER A 282 -5.69 -18.11 -20.69
N PRO A 283 -5.44 -19.39 -21.07
CA PRO A 283 -4.96 -20.40 -20.13
C PRO A 283 -3.62 -20.02 -19.50
N SER A 284 -3.48 -20.29 -18.20
CA SER A 284 -2.24 -20.06 -17.45
C SER A 284 -1.16 -21.09 -17.81
N ARG A 285 0.12 -20.76 -17.58
CA ARG A 285 1.24 -21.69 -17.79
C ARG A 285 1.03 -23.02 -17.05
N GLY A 286 1.36 -24.13 -17.70
CA GLY A 286 1.18 -25.47 -17.14
C GLY A 286 -0.27 -25.97 -17.13
N ARG A 287 -1.21 -25.21 -17.72
CA ARG A 287 -2.60 -25.62 -17.94
C ARG A 287 -2.99 -25.39 -19.40
N ALA A 288 -3.97 -26.13 -19.88
CA ALA A 288 -4.47 -26.02 -21.24
C ALA A 288 -6.01 -26.05 -21.23
N ALA A 289 -6.64 -25.22 -22.06
CA ALA A 289 -8.04 -25.39 -22.39
C ALA A 289 -8.19 -26.51 -23.42
N ARG A 290 -9.34 -27.18 -23.43
CA ARG A 290 -9.64 -28.26 -24.38
C ARG A 290 -10.79 -27.84 -25.29
N ARG A 291 -10.65 -28.11 -26.59
CA ARG A 291 -11.70 -27.97 -27.59
C ARG A 291 -12.13 -29.36 -28.05
N GLY A 292 -13.40 -29.70 -27.79
CA GLY A 292 -13.95 -31.02 -28.09
C GLY A 292 -13.11 -32.16 -27.49
N ALA A 293 -12.94 -33.24 -28.24
CA ALA A 293 -12.30 -34.47 -27.76
C ALA A 293 -10.76 -34.51 -27.84
N GLY A 294 -10.06 -33.39 -28.12
CA GLY A 294 -8.59 -33.48 -28.08
C GLY A 294 -7.73 -32.30 -28.51
N THR A 295 -8.26 -31.17 -28.99
CA THR A 295 -7.38 -30.03 -29.29
C THR A 295 -7.09 -29.24 -28.03
N GLU A 296 -5.83 -29.20 -27.62
CA GLU A 296 -5.38 -28.40 -26.48
C GLU A 296 -4.95 -27.00 -26.90
N ILE A 297 -5.39 -26.02 -26.13
CA ILE A 297 -5.00 -24.61 -26.24
C ILE A 297 -4.18 -24.27 -25.01
N VAL A 298 -2.86 -24.23 -25.21
CA VAL A 298 -1.86 -23.99 -24.16
C VAL A 298 -1.65 -22.49 -23.92
N ALA A 299 -0.94 -22.18 -22.83
CA ALA A 299 -0.48 -20.82 -22.54
C ALA A 299 0.28 -20.18 -23.73
N GLY A 300 0.15 -18.86 -23.88
CA GLY A 300 0.65 -18.10 -25.04
C GLY A 300 -0.37 -17.98 -26.17
N LYS A 301 -1.52 -18.67 -26.05
CA LYS A 301 -2.69 -18.49 -26.91
C LYS A 301 -3.90 -18.07 -26.09
N SER A 302 -4.80 -17.33 -26.73
CA SER A 302 -6.07 -16.90 -26.18
C SER A 302 -7.22 -17.29 -27.11
N VAL A 303 -8.35 -17.65 -26.53
CA VAL A 303 -9.58 -17.98 -27.26
C VAL A 303 -10.52 -16.80 -27.18
N LEU A 304 -10.82 -16.21 -28.33
CA LEU A 304 -11.88 -15.22 -28.47
C LEU A 304 -13.20 -15.95 -28.67
N GLN A 305 -14.16 -15.74 -27.78
CA GLN A 305 -15.40 -16.49 -27.73
C GLN A 305 -16.57 -15.58 -27.34
N ALA A 306 -17.72 -15.79 -27.98
CA ALA A 306 -18.94 -15.11 -27.60
C ALA A 306 -19.52 -15.70 -26.29
N PRO A 307 -20.33 -14.94 -25.52
CA PRO A 307 -20.93 -15.42 -24.27
C PRO A 307 -21.87 -16.63 -24.42
N ASP A 308 -22.33 -16.91 -25.64
CA ASP A 308 -23.14 -18.10 -25.98
C ASP A 308 -22.29 -19.37 -26.18
N GLY A 309 -20.97 -19.24 -26.21
CA GLY A 309 -20.02 -20.32 -26.44
C GLY A 309 -19.54 -20.49 -27.87
N THR A 310 -19.92 -19.61 -28.79
CA THR A 310 -19.37 -19.62 -30.15
C THR A 310 -17.91 -19.15 -30.17
N VAL A 311 -16.99 -20.02 -30.58
CA VAL A 311 -15.57 -19.66 -30.74
C VAL A 311 -15.41 -18.80 -32.00
N ARG A 312 -14.89 -17.58 -31.84
CA ARG A 312 -14.58 -16.66 -32.94
C ARG A 312 -13.21 -16.95 -33.53
N ALA A 313 -12.20 -17.07 -32.65
CA ALA A 313 -10.82 -17.23 -33.04
C ALA A 313 -9.95 -17.82 -31.92
N VAL A 314 -8.81 -18.38 -32.31
CA VAL A 314 -7.71 -18.69 -31.40
C VAL A 314 -6.51 -17.86 -31.83
N LEU A 315 -6.09 -16.94 -30.97
CA LEU A 315 -5.08 -15.92 -31.25
C LEU A 315 -3.83 -16.19 -30.41
N ALA A 316 -2.65 -15.72 -30.86
CA ALA A 316 -1.53 -15.61 -29.93
C ALA A 316 -1.80 -14.50 -28.92
N ASN A 317 -1.30 -14.63 -27.69
CA ASN A 317 -1.53 -13.64 -26.62
C ASN A 317 -1.13 -12.22 -27.04
N ARG A 318 0.00 -12.09 -27.75
CA ARG A 318 0.47 -10.80 -28.29
C ARG A 318 -0.54 -10.16 -29.26
N ASP A 319 -1.19 -10.97 -30.09
CA ASP A 319 -2.14 -10.49 -31.11
C ASP A 319 -3.50 -10.16 -30.45
N ALA A 320 -3.78 -10.80 -29.32
CA ALA A 320 -4.95 -10.54 -28.48
C ALA A 320 -4.75 -9.41 -27.45
N GLY A 321 -3.58 -8.76 -27.43
CA GLY A 321 -3.26 -7.70 -26.46
C GLY A 321 -3.03 -8.19 -25.03
N VAL A 322 -2.84 -9.49 -24.83
CA VAL A 322 -2.58 -10.11 -23.53
C VAL A 322 -1.09 -10.08 -23.23
N LEU A 323 -0.72 -9.35 -22.17
CA LEU A 323 0.66 -9.28 -21.69
C LEU A 323 0.95 -10.49 -20.79
N ASP A 324 1.80 -11.39 -21.29
CA ASP A 324 2.40 -12.46 -20.50
C ASP A 324 3.48 -11.87 -19.58
N PHE A 325 3.07 -11.17 -18.51
CA PHE A 325 4.02 -10.80 -17.47
C PHE A 325 4.55 -12.11 -16.86
N ALA A 326 5.78 -12.47 -17.21
CA ALA A 326 6.58 -13.31 -16.33
C ALA A 326 6.55 -12.63 -14.96
N ALA A 327 6.11 -13.35 -13.93
CA ALA A 327 6.32 -12.94 -12.56
C ALA A 327 7.76 -12.45 -12.48
N VAL A 328 7.95 -11.15 -12.27
CA VAL A 328 9.26 -10.61 -11.92
C VAL A 328 9.69 -11.46 -10.75
N ARG A 329 10.71 -12.31 -10.98
CA ARG A 329 11.45 -12.94 -9.89
C ARG A 329 11.97 -11.77 -9.09
N MET A 330 11.24 -11.40 -8.04
CA MET A 330 11.87 -10.85 -6.86
C MET A 330 12.61 -12.03 -6.25
N ALA A 331 13.80 -12.30 -6.81
CA ALA A 331 14.82 -13.07 -6.14
C ALA A 331 15.25 -12.26 -4.89
N PRO A 332 15.75 -12.96 -3.86
CA PRO A 332 15.63 -12.59 -2.44
C PRO A 332 16.21 -11.22 -2.07
#